data_AF-A0A326R056-F1
#
_entry.id   AF-A0A326R056-F1
#
_cell.length_a   1.000
_cell.length_b   1.000
_cell.length_c   1.000
_cell.angle_alpha   90.00
_cell.angle_beta   90.00
_cell.angle_gamma   90.00
#
_symmetry.space_group_name_H-M   'P 1'
#
loop_
_entity.id
_entity.type
_entity.pdbx_description
1 polymer ?
#
loop_
_entity_poly.entity_id
_entity_poly.type
_entity_poly.pdbx_seq_one_letter_code
_entity_poly.pdbx_strand_id
1 'polypeptide(L)'
;MSDIQRVPWWRDRRVVPWLVQGAVGLAILVVIALLMGNLVRNLTAAGLLLTWRWLGQPASFDVAESLIPFDASMPYWRVLLVGLVNSLRAIVVGLVGATLLGTAVGMAAFSGNGLLRRLARVYVEVIRNIPLLLQLLFWYFVVFLALPNSTAALQLPGVVLSKSGLYLAWFAEGFRWQGPTLVNDVWQAPLRLSVEFSALITGLITYTGAFVAEVVRGGIAAVPRGQWEAATSLGLHWGATMRTVVLPQALRVIVPGLNSQYISLAKNSALAVAVGYADLYSVSETTLNQTGRALEVFLLLLGAYLLIDLVISVLMNGVNQLVQIRER
;
A
#
# COMPACT_ATOMS: atom_id res chain seq x y z
N MET A 1 -71.96 -4.02 6.21
CA MET A 1 -70.71 -3.62 6.90
C MET A 1 -69.67 -4.68 6.56
N SER A 2 -68.72 -4.36 5.68
CA SER A 2 -67.73 -5.30 5.17
C SER A 2 -66.73 -5.69 6.25
N ASP A 3 -66.67 -6.98 6.61
CA ASP A 3 -65.63 -7.55 7.46
C ASP A 3 -64.28 -7.49 6.73
N ILE A 4 -63.39 -6.61 7.18
CA ILE A 4 -62.01 -6.56 6.71
C ILE A 4 -61.30 -7.78 7.32
N GLN A 5 -61.13 -8.84 6.53
CA GLN A 5 -60.30 -9.99 6.91
C GLN A 5 -58.88 -9.49 7.19
N ARG A 6 -58.49 -9.44 8.48
CA ARG A 6 -57.12 -9.10 8.88
C ARG A 6 -56.18 -10.17 8.32
N VAL A 7 -55.19 -9.74 7.54
CA VAL A 7 -54.17 -10.63 7.01
C VAL A 7 -53.49 -11.34 8.19
N PRO A 8 -53.38 -12.68 8.18
CA PRO A 8 -52.70 -13.39 9.25
C PRO A 8 -51.26 -12.92 9.40
N TRP A 9 -50.78 -12.78 10.64
CA TRP A 9 -49.47 -12.20 10.94
C TRP A 9 -48.29 -12.93 10.25
N TRP A 10 -48.43 -14.23 9.96
CA TRP A 10 -47.44 -15.04 9.23
C TRP A 10 -47.44 -14.83 7.71
N ARG A 11 -48.44 -14.13 7.16
CA ARG A 11 -48.52 -13.67 5.76
C ARG A 11 -48.38 -12.16 5.65
N ASP A 12 -48.25 -11.45 6.76
CA ASP A 12 -48.07 -10.01 6.77
C ASP A 12 -46.66 -9.66 6.29
N ARG A 13 -46.58 -9.03 5.11
CA ARG A 13 -45.34 -8.57 4.48
C ARG A 13 -44.58 -7.54 5.32
N ARG A 14 -45.20 -6.95 6.34
CA ARG A 14 -44.55 -6.03 7.28
C ARG A 14 -43.92 -6.76 8.48
N VAL A 15 -44.45 -7.90 8.92
CA VAL A 15 -44.04 -8.57 10.16
C VAL A 15 -43.00 -9.67 9.90
N VAL A 16 -43.19 -10.46 8.83
CA VAL A 16 -42.32 -11.60 8.50
C VAL A 16 -40.85 -11.20 8.29
N PRO A 17 -40.50 -10.10 7.59
CA PRO A 17 -39.08 -9.72 7.42
C PRO A 17 -38.38 -9.38 8.74
N TRP A 18 -39.04 -8.67 9.66
CA TRP A 18 -38.46 -8.33 10.97
C TRP A 18 -38.25 -9.57 11.84
N LEU A 19 -39.19 -10.53 11.81
CA LEU A 19 -39.05 -11.80 12.51
C LEU A 19 -37.89 -12.63 11.96
N VAL A 20 -37.76 -12.71 10.62
CA VAL A 20 -36.65 -13.42 9.97
C VAL A 20 -35.31 -12.73 10.26
N GLN A 21 -35.22 -11.41 10.15
CA GLN A 21 -34.01 -10.65 10.50
C GLN A 21 -33.64 -10.82 11.97
N GLY A 22 -34.61 -10.79 12.88
CA GLY A 22 -34.41 -11.03 14.31
C GLY A 22 -33.92 -12.45 14.60
N ALA A 23 -34.52 -13.47 13.97
CA ALA A 23 -34.10 -14.86 14.11
C ALA A 23 -32.69 -15.10 13.56
N VAL A 24 -32.36 -14.55 12.38
CA VAL A 24 -31.03 -14.60 11.80
C VAL A 24 -30.02 -13.87 12.67
N GLY A 25 -30.35 -12.67 13.16
CA GLY A 25 -29.52 -11.91 14.08
C GLY A 25 -29.22 -12.69 15.37
N LEU A 26 -30.24 -13.32 15.95
CA LEU A 26 -30.08 -14.17 17.13
C LEU A 26 -29.20 -15.40 16.83
N ALA A 27 -29.41 -16.06 15.70
CA ALA A 27 -28.60 -17.20 15.29
C ALA A 27 -27.12 -16.81 15.13
N ILE A 28 -26.84 -15.66 14.52
CA ILE A 28 -25.48 -15.10 14.42
C ILE A 28 -24.90 -14.84 15.82
N LEU A 29 -25.65 -14.22 16.73
CA LEU A 29 -25.20 -13.95 18.10
C LEU A 29 -24.91 -15.24 18.87
N VAL A 30 -25.73 -16.28 18.72
CA VAL A 30 -25.50 -17.60 19.34
C VAL A 30 -24.23 -18.24 18.78
N VAL A 31 -24.03 -18.22 17.46
CA VAL A 31 -22.81 -18.75 16.84
C VAL A 31 -21.58 -17.99 17.35
N ILE A 32 -21.63 -16.66 17.40
CA ILE A 32 -20.54 -15.83 17.94
C ILE A 32 -20.27 -16.20 19.40
N ALA A 33 -21.31 -16.33 20.23
CA ALA A 33 -21.16 -16.69 21.64
C ALA A 33 -20.52 -18.08 21.82
N LEU A 34 -20.92 -19.06 21.00
CA LEU A 34 -20.33 -20.40 21.01
C LEU A 34 -18.85 -20.38 20.60
N LEU A 35 -18.51 -19.65 19.53
CA LEU A 35 -17.13 -19.50 19.06
C LEU A 35 -16.26 -18.77 20.08
N MET A 36 -16.74 -17.66 20.64
CA MET A 36 -16.04 -16.90 21.68
C MET A 36 -15.86 -17.73 22.96
N GLY A 37 -16.87 -18.47 23.39
CA GLY A 37 -16.78 -19.37 24.53
C GLY A 37 -15.81 -20.53 24.31
N ASN A 38 -15.73 -21.07 23.10
CA ASN A 38 -14.73 -22.08 22.73
C ASN A 38 -13.31 -21.48 22.75
N LEU A 39 -13.13 -20.31 22.12
CA LEU A 39 -11.86 -19.58 22.08
C LEU A 39 -11.34 -19.28 23.49
N VAL A 40 -12.16 -18.67 24.36
CA VAL A 40 -11.74 -18.32 25.73
C VAL A 40 -11.36 -19.57 26.52
N ARG A 41 -12.10 -20.67 26.39
CA ARG A 41 -11.76 -21.94 27.06
C ARG A 41 -10.42 -22.48 26.57
N ASN A 42 -10.17 -22.50 25.27
CA ASN A 42 -8.90 -22.96 24.71
C ASN A 42 -7.73 -22.06 25.13
N LEU A 43 -7.90 -20.75 25.11
CA LEU A 43 -6.86 -19.80 25.51
C LEU A 43 -6.55 -19.89 27.00
N THR A 44 -7.58 -20.05 27.84
CA THR A 44 -7.41 -20.22 29.30
C THR A 44 -6.68 -21.54 29.58
N ALA A 45 -7.10 -22.64 28.94
CA ALA A 45 -6.46 -23.95 29.08
C ALA A 45 -5.00 -23.94 28.59
N ALA A 46 -4.70 -23.16 27.55
CA ALA A 46 -3.35 -23.02 27.01
C ALA A 46 -2.47 -22.01 27.77
N GLY A 47 -3.00 -21.30 28.79
CA GLY A 47 -2.26 -20.23 29.48
C GLY A 47 -1.97 -19.01 28.59
N LEU A 48 -2.70 -18.87 27.48
CA LEU A 48 -2.57 -17.82 26.47
C LEU A 48 -3.57 -16.68 26.68
N LEU A 49 -3.94 -16.43 27.93
CA LEU A 49 -4.69 -15.22 28.26
C LEU A 49 -3.88 -13.97 27.89
N LEU A 50 -4.60 -12.89 27.55
CA LEU A 50 -4.00 -11.61 27.17
C LEU A 50 -3.06 -11.11 28.27
N THR A 51 -1.79 -10.96 27.91
CA THR A 51 -0.74 -10.39 28.75
C THR A 51 0.14 -9.45 27.94
N TRP A 52 0.44 -8.27 28.47
CA TRP A 52 1.26 -7.27 27.79
C TRP A 52 2.70 -7.20 28.31
N ARG A 53 3.07 -8.08 29.24
CA ARG A 53 4.38 -8.09 29.91
C ARG A 53 5.54 -8.40 28.98
N TRP A 54 5.29 -9.20 27.94
CA TRP A 54 6.30 -9.58 26.95
C TRP A 54 6.81 -8.37 26.15
N LEU A 55 6.04 -7.29 26.01
CA LEU A 55 6.48 -6.09 25.29
C LEU A 55 7.75 -5.45 25.85
N GLY A 56 7.98 -5.59 27.17
CA GLY A 56 9.16 -5.08 27.84
C GLY A 56 10.35 -6.06 27.87
N GLN A 57 10.18 -7.28 27.38
CA GLN A 57 11.26 -8.27 27.33
C GLN A 57 12.17 -8.00 26.13
N PRO A 58 13.48 -8.34 26.23
CA PRO A 58 14.41 -8.23 25.11
C PRO A 58 13.93 -9.04 23.90
N ALA A 59 13.94 -8.40 22.72
CA ALA A 59 13.48 -9.00 21.49
C ALA A 59 14.33 -10.23 21.11
N SER A 60 15.63 -10.20 21.38
CA SER A 60 16.56 -11.32 21.12
C SER A 60 16.73 -11.69 19.63
N PHE A 61 16.41 -10.76 18.73
CA PHE A 61 16.74 -10.84 17.30
C PHE A 61 17.04 -9.45 16.74
N ASP A 62 17.87 -9.40 15.70
CA ASP A 62 18.21 -8.15 15.00
C ASP A 62 17.33 -7.92 13.77
N VAL A 63 17.24 -6.65 13.36
CA VAL A 63 16.53 -6.23 12.16
C VAL A 63 17.56 -5.70 11.16
N ALA A 64 17.62 -6.34 9.98
CA ALA A 64 18.63 -6.05 8.96
C ALA A 64 18.60 -4.59 8.44
N GLU A 65 17.42 -3.99 8.40
CA GLU A 65 17.24 -2.60 7.98
C GLU A 65 16.35 -1.85 8.97
N SER A 66 16.87 -0.77 9.55
CA SER A 66 16.13 0.07 10.49
C SER A 66 16.48 1.54 10.28
N LEU A 67 15.45 2.39 10.21
CA LEU A 67 15.63 3.85 10.16
C LEU A 67 15.92 4.42 11.56
N ILE A 68 15.38 3.77 12.59
CA ILE A 68 15.62 4.10 13.99
C ILE A 68 16.57 3.06 14.59
N PRO A 69 17.60 3.46 15.37
CA PRO A 69 18.58 2.53 15.93
C PRO A 69 17.91 1.45 16.80
N PHE A 70 18.29 0.21 16.56
CA PHE A 70 17.78 -0.97 17.24
C PHE A 70 18.85 -2.06 17.30
N ASP A 71 18.86 -2.82 18.39
CA ASP A 71 19.66 -4.03 18.57
C ASP A 71 18.85 -5.09 19.33
N ALA A 72 19.26 -6.35 19.23
CA ALA A 72 18.56 -7.50 19.83
C ALA A 72 18.35 -7.43 21.35
N SER A 73 19.12 -6.63 22.10
CA SER A 73 18.91 -6.47 23.55
C SER A 73 17.74 -5.57 23.91
N MET A 74 17.28 -4.76 22.94
CA MET A 74 16.17 -3.83 23.11
C MET A 74 14.82 -4.54 23.20
N PRO A 75 13.81 -3.92 23.84
CA PRO A 75 12.53 -4.54 24.10
C PRO A 75 11.65 -4.72 22.85
N TYR A 76 10.72 -5.69 22.89
CA TYR A 76 9.79 -5.98 21.78
C TYR A 76 8.95 -4.79 21.30
N TRP A 77 8.52 -3.88 22.18
CA TRP A 77 7.79 -2.69 21.73
C TRP A 77 8.61 -1.84 20.74
N ARG A 78 9.93 -1.83 20.91
CA ARG A 78 10.84 -1.04 20.06
C ARG A 78 11.07 -1.70 18.72
N VAL A 79 11.17 -3.03 18.67
CA VAL A 79 11.27 -3.74 17.39
C VAL A 79 9.97 -3.60 16.58
N LEU A 80 8.81 -3.68 17.24
CA LEU A 80 7.52 -3.44 16.58
C LEU A 80 7.42 -2.00 16.04
N LEU A 81 7.97 -1.01 16.76
CA LEU A 81 8.06 0.36 16.27
C LEU A 81 9.00 0.48 15.06
N VAL A 82 10.14 -0.22 15.05
CA VAL A 82 11.04 -0.31 13.87
C VAL A 82 10.27 -0.85 12.66
N GLY A 83 9.57 -1.96 12.84
CA GLY A 83 8.73 -2.55 11.79
C GLY A 83 7.66 -1.58 11.29
N LEU A 84 6.98 -0.87 12.19
CA LEU A 84 5.99 0.16 11.84
C LEU A 84 6.60 1.29 11.01
N VAL A 85 7.76 1.82 11.42
CA VAL A 85 8.48 2.87 10.68
C VAL A 85 8.90 2.38 9.30
N ASN A 86 9.37 1.13 9.21
CA ASN A 86 9.75 0.51 7.94
C ASN A 86 8.55 0.32 6.99
N SER A 87 7.39 -0.09 7.51
CA SER A 87 6.14 -0.15 6.74
C SER A 87 5.73 1.25 6.27
N LEU A 88 5.71 2.25 7.16
CA LEU A 88 5.37 3.62 6.80
C LEU A 88 6.31 4.19 5.72
N ARG A 89 7.61 3.91 5.81
CA ARG A 89 8.58 4.30 4.78
C ARG A 89 8.24 3.68 3.43
N ALA A 90 7.97 2.38 3.38
CA ALA A 90 7.58 1.69 2.14
C ALA A 90 6.26 2.23 1.57
N ILE A 91 5.27 2.50 2.43
CA ILE A 91 3.97 3.06 2.04
C ILE A 91 4.15 4.46 1.47
N VAL A 92 4.84 5.37 2.16
CA VAL A 92 5.01 6.76 1.70
C VAL A 92 5.77 6.80 0.36
N VAL A 93 6.89 6.09 0.25
CA VAL A 93 7.66 6.02 -1.01
C VAL A 93 6.84 5.38 -2.12
N GLY A 94 6.11 4.30 -1.81
CA GLY A 94 5.23 3.61 -2.73
C GLY A 94 4.09 4.50 -3.24
N LEU A 95 3.40 5.23 -2.35
CA LEU A 95 2.31 6.14 -2.71
C LEU A 95 2.80 7.25 -3.65
N VAL A 96 3.92 7.90 -3.32
CA VAL A 96 4.51 8.94 -4.16
C VAL A 96 4.93 8.38 -5.51
N GLY A 97 5.71 7.29 -5.52
CA GLY A 97 6.21 6.67 -6.75
C GLY A 97 5.09 6.15 -7.65
N ALA A 98 4.10 5.44 -7.10
CA ALA A 98 2.95 4.92 -7.85
C ALA A 98 2.09 6.06 -8.41
N THR A 99 1.94 7.16 -7.68
CA THR A 99 1.19 8.33 -8.17
C THR A 99 1.91 9.00 -9.33
N LEU A 100 3.22 9.19 -9.23
CA LEU A 100 4.03 9.77 -10.30
C LEU A 100 4.02 8.88 -11.55
N LEU A 101 4.35 7.59 -11.39
CA LEU A 101 4.37 6.62 -12.48
C LEU A 101 2.99 6.47 -13.12
N GLY A 102 1.96 6.25 -12.30
CA GLY A 102 0.60 6.04 -12.78
C GLY A 102 0.03 7.26 -13.47
N THR A 103 0.27 8.47 -12.95
CA THR A 103 -0.17 9.70 -13.64
C THR A 103 0.55 9.88 -14.97
N ALA A 104 1.86 9.65 -15.02
CA ALA A 104 2.63 9.72 -16.26
C ALA A 104 2.10 8.73 -17.32
N VAL A 105 1.92 7.46 -16.95
CA VAL A 105 1.39 6.41 -17.83
C VAL A 105 -0.06 6.67 -18.24
N GLY A 106 -0.90 7.12 -17.30
CA GLY A 106 -2.31 7.44 -17.57
C GLY A 106 -2.47 8.58 -18.57
N MET A 107 -1.64 9.62 -18.46
CA MET A 107 -1.58 10.71 -19.46
C MET A 107 -0.99 10.23 -20.79
N ALA A 108 0.02 9.37 -20.75
CA ALA A 108 0.67 8.80 -21.95
C ALA A 108 -0.33 8.06 -22.86
N ALA A 109 -1.40 7.49 -22.29
CA ALA A 109 -2.48 6.86 -23.03
C ALA A 109 -3.26 7.83 -23.97
N PHE A 110 -3.15 9.14 -23.76
CA PHE A 110 -3.76 10.19 -24.61
C PHE A 110 -2.72 10.94 -25.47
N SER A 111 -1.45 10.54 -25.42
CA SER A 111 -0.41 11.16 -26.24
C SER A 111 -0.69 10.96 -27.74
N GLY A 112 -0.33 11.94 -28.56
CA GLY A 112 -0.33 11.83 -30.02
C GLY A 112 0.63 10.77 -30.55
N ASN A 113 1.65 10.39 -29.76
CA ASN A 113 2.61 9.35 -30.14
C ASN A 113 2.00 7.94 -29.97
N GLY A 114 1.82 7.22 -31.08
CA GLY A 114 1.23 5.89 -31.10
C GLY A 114 2.05 4.82 -30.37
N LEU A 115 3.39 4.91 -30.38
CA LEU A 115 4.25 3.97 -29.65
C LEU A 115 4.07 4.14 -28.14
N LEU A 116 4.15 5.38 -27.66
CA LEU A 116 4.00 5.70 -26.24
C LEU A 116 2.63 5.22 -25.72
N ARG A 117 1.56 5.44 -26.49
CA ARG A 117 0.22 4.96 -26.18
C ARG A 117 0.13 3.44 -26.08
N ARG A 118 0.78 2.71 -27.00
CA ARG A 118 0.81 1.24 -27.00
C ARG A 118 1.59 0.71 -25.80
N LEU A 119 2.76 1.26 -25.52
CA LEU A 119 3.58 0.87 -24.36
C LEU A 119 2.84 1.07 -23.05
N ALA A 120 2.15 2.22 -22.88
CA ALA A 120 1.33 2.47 -21.70
C ALA A 120 0.23 1.41 -21.51
N ARG A 121 -0.47 1.02 -22.58
CA ARG A 121 -1.51 -0.03 -22.53
C ARG A 121 -0.93 -1.38 -22.18
N VAL A 122 0.17 -1.78 -22.82
CA VAL A 122 0.84 -3.06 -22.56
C VAL A 122 1.29 -3.14 -21.10
N TYR A 123 1.94 -2.09 -20.58
CA TYR A 123 2.32 -2.04 -19.17
C TYR A 123 1.11 -2.20 -18.24
N VAL A 124 0.03 -1.43 -18.45
CA VAL A 124 -1.17 -1.51 -17.59
C VAL A 124 -1.81 -2.91 -17.66
N GLU A 125 -1.95 -3.47 -18.86
CA GLU A 125 -2.58 -4.77 -19.07
C GLU A 125 -1.75 -5.90 -18.47
N VAL A 126 -0.44 -5.95 -18.71
CA VAL A 126 0.42 -7.00 -18.17
C VAL A 126 0.47 -6.94 -16.65
N ILE A 127 0.74 -5.76 -16.09
CA ILE A 127 0.98 -5.62 -14.65
C ILE A 127 -0.27 -5.88 -13.83
N ARG A 128 -1.45 -5.45 -14.29
CA ARG A 128 -2.71 -5.69 -13.56
C ARG A 128 -3.13 -7.16 -13.56
N ASN A 129 -2.66 -7.94 -14.54
CA ASN A 129 -2.99 -9.36 -14.69
C ASN A 129 -2.01 -10.30 -13.97
N ILE A 130 -0.92 -9.79 -13.37
CA ILE A 130 0.03 -10.58 -12.59
C ILE A 130 -0.17 -10.28 -11.09
N PRO A 131 -0.33 -11.28 -10.21
CA PRO A 131 -0.39 -11.08 -8.77
C PRO A 131 0.82 -10.31 -8.22
N LEU A 132 0.59 -9.35 -7.33
CA LEU A 132 1.67 -8.52 -6.76
C LEU A 132 2.76 -9.36 -6.10
N LEU A 133 2.40 -10.43 -5.37
CA LEU A 133 3.38 -11.31 -4.74
C LEU A 133 4.39 -11.85 -5.77
N LEU A 134 3.91 -12.34 -6.92
CA LEU A 134 4.79 -12.85 -7.99
C LEU A 134 5.67 -11.74 -8.58
N GLN A 135 5.16 -10.50 -8.67
CA GLN A 135 5.96 -9.36 -9.12
C GLN A 135 7.07 -9.03 -8.11
N LEU A 136 6.77 -9.03 -6.82
CA LEU A 136 7.77 -8.82 -5.76
C LEU A 136 8.87 -9.87 -5.84
N LEU A 137 8.48 -11.15 -5.96
CA LEU A 137 9.43 -12.25 -6.13
C LEU A 137 10.25 -12.11 -7.41
N PHE A 138 9.63 -11.71 -8.53
CA PHE A 138 10.34 -11.46 -9.79
C PHE A 138 11.39 -10.35 -9.63
N TRP A 139 11.00 -9.19 -9.09
CA TRP A 139 11.93 -8.09 -8.87
C TRP A 139 13.09 -8.52 -7.99
N TYR A 140 12.82 -9.19 -6.88
CA TYR A 140 13.86 -9.64 -5.97
C TYR A 140 14.76 -10.72 -6.59
N PHE A 141 14.21 -11.88 -6.94
CA PHE A 141 14.99 -13.04 -7.36
C PHE A 141 15.59 -12.92 -8.76
N VAL A 142 14.88 -12.30 -9.70
CA VAL A 142 15.30 -12.28 -11.12
C VAL A 142 16.08 -11.03 -11.44
N VAL A 143 15.68 -9.86 -10.93
CA VAL A 143 16.31 -8.59 -11.29
C VAL A 143 17.42 -8.24 -10.30
N PHE A 144 17.08 -8.15 -9.02
CA PHE A 144 17.96 -7.61 -8.01
C PHE A 144 19.04 -8.59 -7.55
N LEU A 145 18.72 -9.88 -7.39
CA LEU A 145 19.73 -10.90 -7.06
C LEU A 145 20.63 -11.29 -8.24
N ALA A 146 20.24 -10.96 -9.47
CA ALA A 146 21.08 -11.12 -10.66
C ALA A 146 22.11 -10.00 -10.83
N LEU A 147 22.04 -8.94 -10.01
CA LEU A 147 23.06 -7.90 -10.00
C LEU A 147 24.44 -8.47 -9.62
N PRO A 148 25.53 -7.88 -10.16
CA PRO A 148 26.86 -8.33 -9.85
C PRO A 148 27.23 -8.10 -8.37
N ASN A 149 28.19 -8.89 -7.89
CA ASN A 149 28.77 -8.72 -6.55
C ASN A 149 29.47 -7.35 -6.42
N SER A 150 29.72 -6.91 -5.18
CA SER A 150 30.24 -5.55 -4.89
C SER A 150 31.48 -5.15 -5.70
N THR A 151 32.42 -6.06 -5.95
CA THR A 151 33.65 -5.79 -6.71
C THR A 151 33.42 -5.57 -8.21
N ALA A 152 32.36 -6.15 -8.77
CA ALA A 152 31.99 -6.02 -10.18
C ALA A 152 30.70 -5.20 -10.36
N ALA A 153 30.37 -4.35 -9.38
CA ALA A 153 29.14 -3.57 -9.35
C ALA A 153 28.97 -2.72 -10.62
N LEU A 154 27.72 -2.58 -11.09
CA LEU A 154 27.39 -1.68 -12.19
C LEU A 154 27.46 -0.24 -11.69
N GLN A 155 28.34 0.55 -12.28
CA GLN A 155 28.57 1.95 -11.90
C GLN A 155 28.01 2.88 -12.97
N LEU A 156 27.10 3.75 -12.56
CA LEU A 156 26.55 4.84 -13.36
C LEU A 156 26.89 6.16 -12.66
N PRO A 157 26.84 7.31 -13.36
CA PRO A 157 27.08 8.60 -12.73
C PRO A 157 26.16 8.83 -11.53
N GLY A 158 26.75 8.82 -10.33
CA GLY A 158 26.04 8.99 -9.06
C GLY A 158 25.20 7.81 -8.60
N VAL A 159 25.27 6.64 -9.24
CA VAL A 159 24.50 5.45 -8.85
C VAL A 159 25.36 4.20 -8.99
N VAL A 160 25.38 3.35 -7.97
CA VAL A 160 26.00 2.04 -8.03
C VAL A 160 24.99 0.96 -7.68
N LEU A 161 24.88 -0.04 -8.57
CA LEU A 161 24.00 -1.19 -8.42
C LEU A 161 24.85 -2.44 -8.16
N SER A 162 24.60 -3.07 -7.02
CA SER A 162 25.24 -4.34 -6.67
C SER A 162 24.27 -5.25 -5.93
N LYS A 163 24.62 -6.53 -5.82
CA LYS A 163 23.89 -7.49 -5.00
C LYS A 163 23.86 -7.14 -3.50
N SER A 164 24.69 -6.20 -3.03
CA SER A 164 24.68 -5.74 -1.63
C SER A 164 23.77 -4.52 -1.39
N GLY A 165 23.21 -3.94 -2.45
CA GLY A 165 22.32 -2.79 -2.39
C GLY A 165 22.47 -1.83 -3.56
N LEU A 166 21.57 -0.84 -3.57
CA LEU A 166 21.61 0.33 -4.42
C LEU A 166 22.23 1.50 -3.65
N TYR A 167 23.28 2.10 -4.21
CA TYR A 167 24.02 3.19 -3.61
C TYR A 167 23.85 4.43 -4.48
N LEU A 168 23.32 5.49 -3.89
CA LEU A 168 22.94 6.71 -4.59
C LEU A 168 23.76 7.89 -4.06
N ALA A 169 24.25 8.71 -4.98
CA ALA A 169 24.83 10.00 -4.66
C ALA A 169 23.77 10.88 -4.02
N TRP A 170 24.13 11.51 -2.91
CA TRP A 170 23.23 12.40 -2.20
C TRP A 170 24.02 13.45 -1.42
N PHE A 171 23.30 14.38 -0.82
CA PHE A 171 23.86 15.35 0.10
C PHE A 171 24.22 14.66 1.42
N ALA A 172 25.51 14.68 1.74
CA ALA A 172 26.03 14.26 3.03
C ALA A 172 26.11 15.46 4.00
N GLU A 173 26.70 15.24 5.17
CA GLU A 173 26.92 16.29 6.18
C GLU A 173 27.58 17.54 5.56
N GLY A 174 27.06 18.71 5.93
CA GLY A 174 27.48 20.00 5.36
C GLY A 174 27.01 20.26 3.93
N PHE A 175 25.92 19.63 3.48
CA PHE A 175 25.35 19.77 2.12
C PHE A 175 26.36 19.50 1.00
N ARG A 176 27.31 18.59 1.24
CA ARG A 176 28.29 18.18 0.24
C ARG A 176 27.70 17.08 -0.62
N TRP A 177 27.73 17.27 -1.93
CA TRP A 177 27.39 16.22 -2.87
C TRP A 177 28.45 15.11 -2.81
N GLN A 178 28.06 13.92 -2.36
CA GLN A 178 28.96 12.78 -2.24
C GLN A 178 28.38 11.59 -3.01
N GLY A 179 29.20 11.02 -3.89
CA GLY A 179 28.86 9.83 -4.66
C GLY A 179 29.20 8.53 -3.94
N PRO A 180 28.76 7.39 -4.48
CA PRO A 180 29.16 6.08 -3.97
C PRO A 180 30.67 5.89 -4.06
N THR A 181 31.27 5.38 -2.98
CA THR A 181 32.69 5.05 -2.89
C THR A 181 32.84 3.60 -2.43
N LEU A 182 33.86 2.91 -2.93
CA LEU A 182 34.17 1.54 -2.56
C LEU A 182 35.27 1.55 -1.49
N VAL A 183 34.97 1.06 -0.29
CA VAL A 183 35.92 0.99 0.83
C VAL A 183 35.95 -0.46 1.33
N ASN A 184 37.11 -1.11 1.24
CA ASN A 184 37.29 -2.51 1.64
C ASN A 184 36.26 -3.46 1.00
N ASP A 185 36.06 -3.35 -0.33
CA ASP A 185 35.07 -4.12 -1.11
C ASP A 185 33.60 -3.92 -0.70
N VAL A 186 33.31 -2.95 0.16
CA VAL A 186 31.96 -2.56 0.57
C VAL A 186 31.65 -1.17 0.03
N TRP A 187 30.58 -1.05 -0.74
CA TRP A 187 30.11 0.24 -1.21
C TRP A 187 29.53 1.06 -0.07
N GLN A 188 29.86 2.35 -0.05
CA GLN A 188 29.36 3.32 0.90
C GLN A 188 28.82 4.52 0.11
N ALA A 189 27.63 4.96 0.46
CA ALA A 189 27.02 6.16 -0.09
C ALA A 189 26.12 6.80 0.96
N PRO A 190 25.88 8.12 0.89
CA PRO A 190 25.01 8.79 1.86
C PRO A 190 23.57 8.26 1.81
N LEU A 191 23.10 7.85 0.63
CA LEU A 191 21.82 7.18 0.45
C LEU A 191 22.06 5.75 -0.04
N ARG A 192 21.78 4.78 0.84
CA ARG A 192 21.81 3.35 0.53
C ARG A 192 20.41 2.77 0.66
N LEU A 193 19.96 2.05 -0.37
CA LEU A 193 18.77 1.22 -0.31
C LEU A 193 19.19 -0.24 -0.31
N SER A 194 18.64 -1.03 0.60
CA SER A 194 18.81 -2.48 0.58
C SER A 194 18.20 -3.08 -0.68
N VAL A 195 18.57 -4.31 -0.98
CA VAL A 195 18.06 -5.02 -2.14
C VAL A 195 16.58 -5.37 -1.94
N GLU A 196 16.23 -5.76 -0.72
CA GLU A 196 14.90 -6.11 -0.25
C GLU A 196 13.97 -4.90 -0.35
N PHE A 197 14.39 -3.73 0.15
CA PHE A 197 13.63 -2.49 0.05
C PHE A 197 13.48 -2.04 -1.41
N SER A 198 14.55 -2.13 -2.21
CA SER A 198 14.52 -1.76 -3.64
C SER A 198 13.56 -2.63 -4.44
N ALA A 199 13.55 -3.94 -4.20
CA ALA A 199 12.62 -4.88 -4.80
C ALA A 199 11.17 -4.58 -4.37
N LEU A 200 10.95 -4.34 -3.08
CA LEU A 200 9.64 -3.99 -2.53
C LEU A 200 9.07 -2.73 -3.16
N ILE A 201 9.81 -1.61 -3.12
CA ILE A 201 9.31 -0.34 -3.67
C ILE A 201 9.11 -0.42 -5.17
N THR A 202 9.99 -1.13 -5.90
CA THR A 202 9.83 -1.31 -7.35
C THR A 202 8.55 -2.06 -7.64
N GLY A 203 8.31 -3.20 -6.99
CA GLY A 203 7.08 -3.97 -7.16
C GLY A 203 5.81 -3.22 -6.77
N LEU A 204 5.81 -2.52 -5.63
CA LEU A 204 4.67 -1.71 -5.19
C LEU A 204 4.39 -0.55 -6.15
N ILE A 205 5.43 0.18 -6.58
CA ILE A 205 5.30 1.31 -7.50
C ILE A 205 4.81 0.84 -8.86
N THR A 206 5.39 -0.24 -9.42
CA THR A 206 4.98 -0.76 -10.72
C THR A 206 3.56 -1.30 -10.67
N TYR A 207 3.21 -2.06 -9.65
CA TYR A 207 1.89 -2.65 -9.50
C TYR A 207 0.82 -1.58 -9.31
N THR A 208 0.93 -0.77 -8.25
CA THR A 208 -0.08 0.26 -7.95
C THR A 208 -0.09 1.35 -9.02
N GLY A 209 1.06 1.67 -9.63
CA GLY A 209 1.16 2.61 -10.74
C GLY A 209 0.27 2.22 -11.93
N ALA A 210 0.10 0.93 -12.21
CA ALA A 210 -0.77 0.46 -13.29
C ALA A 210 -2.26 0.70 -12.99
N PHE A 211 -2.68 0.52 -11.74
CA PHE A 211 -4.06 0.82 -11.31
C PHE A 211 -4.31 2.33 -11.24
N VAL A 212 -3.34 3.11 -10.74
CA VAL A 212 -3.40 4.57 -10.75
C VAL A 212 -3.49 5.11 -12.18
N ALA A 213 -2.72 4.54 -13.12
CA ALA A 213 -2.81 4.91 -14.53
C ALA A 213 -4.21 4.70 -15.10
N GLU A 214 -4.89 3.63 -14.70
CA GLU A 214 -6.26 3.37 -15.13
C GLU A 214 -7.26 4.36 -14.52
N VAL A 215 -7.09 4.73 -13.25
CA VAL A 215 -7.91 5.77 -12.61
C VAL A 215 -7.71 7.12 -13.30
N VAL A 216 -6.46 7.50 -13.57
CA VAL A 216 -6.12 8.74 -14.30
C VAL A 216 -6.71 8.71 -15.70
N ARG A 217 -6.55 7.60 -16.42
CA ARG A 217 -7.09 7.42 -17.77
C ARG A 217 -8.61 7.51 -17.80
N GLY A 218 -9.28 6.85 -16.85
CA GLY A 218 -10.73 6.90 -16.70
C GLY A 218 -11.24 8.30 -16.37
N GLY A 219 -10.52 9.02 -15.50
CA GLY A 219 -10.87 10.40 -15.13
C GLY A 219 -10.71 11.39 -16.29
N ILE A 220 -9.65 11.28 -17.10
CA ILE A 220 -9.48 12.10 -18.32
C ILE A 220 -10.57 11.77 -19.34
N ALA A 221 -10.90 10.50 -19.53
CA ALA A 221 -11.94 10.06 -20.46
C ALA A 221 -13.35 10.48 -20.05
N ALA A 222 -13.59 10.77 -18.76
CA ALA A 222 -14.88 11.22 -18.26
C ALA A 222 -15.21 12.68 -18.65
N VAL A 223 -14.22 13.47 -19.09
CA VAL A 223 -14.45 14.86 -19.53
C VAL A 223 -15.21 14.87 -20.86
N PRO A 224 -16.35 15.57 -20.98
CA PRO A 224 -17.17 15.59 -22.20
C PRO A 224 -16.38 16.02 -23.44
N ARG A 225 -16.61 15.34 -24.58
CA ARG A 225 -15.91 15.64 -25.85
C ARG A 225 -16.06 17.09 -26.31
N GLY A 226 -17.21 17.72 -26.05
CA GLY A 226 -17.43 19.14 -26.38
C GLY A 226 -16.42 20.10 -25.73
N GLN A 227 -15.88 19.77 -24.54
CA GLN A 227 -14.83 20.58 -23.90
C GLN A 227 -13.50 20.49 -24.68
N TRP A 228 -13.20 19.32 -25.24
CA TRP A 228 -12.02 19.11 -26.08
C TRP A 228 -12.17 19.80 -27.42
N GLU A 229 -13.34 19.69 -28.04
CA GLU A 229 -13.66 20.32 -29.32
C GLU A 229 -13.62 21.85 -29.19
N ALA A 230 -14.25 22.42 -28.17
CA ALA A 230 -14.22 23.86 -27.90
C ALA A 230 -12.80 24.40 -27.68
N ALA A 231 -11.98 23.71 -26.89
CA ALA A 231 -10.58 24.09 -26.68
C ALA A 231 -9.78 24.07 -27.98
N THR A 232 -10.00 23.06 -28.83
CA THR A 232 -9.33 22.93 -30.13
C THR A 232 -9.81 24.01 -31.11
N SER A 233 -11.11 24.35 -31.11
CA SER A 233 -11.69 25.44 -31.91
C SER A 233 -11.14 26.82 -31.51
N LEU A 234 -10.75 27.00 -30.24
CA LEU A 234 -10.06 28.20 -29.76
C LEU A 234 -8.54 28.20 -30.08
N GLY A 235 -8.04 27.19 -30.79
CA GLY A 235 -6.63 27.08 -31.18
C GLY A 235 -5.70 26.67 -30.04
N LEU A 236 -6.23 26.17 -28.91
CA LEU A 236 -5.39 25.70 -27.81
C LEU A 236 -4.63 24.43 -28.23
N HIS A 237 -3.31 24.46 -28.07
CA HIS A 237 -2.49 23.27 -28.26
C HIS A 237 -2.73 22.25 -27.15
N TRP A 238 -2.43 20.96 -27.41
CA TRP A 238 -2.76 19.83 -26.52
C TRP A 238 -2.36 20.04 -25.05
N GLY A 239 -1.15 20.57 -24.80
CA GLY A 239 -0.68 20.84 -23.44
C GLY A 239 -1.50 21.92 -22.71
N ALA A 240 -1.91 22.98 -23.41
CA ALA A 240 -2.79 23.99 -22.86
C ALA A 240 -4.17 23.41 -22.58
N THR A 241 -4.78 22.72 -23.55
CA THR A 241 -6.06 22.02 -23.39
C THR A 241 -6.06 21.07 -22.20
N MET A 242 -5.01 20.26 -22.05
CA MET A 242 -4.86 19.35 -20.92
C MET A 242 -4.79 20.10 -19.59
N ARG A 243 -3.92 21.12 -19.48
CA ARG A 243 -3.67 21.82 -18.22
C ARG A 243 -4.83 22.71 -17.77
N THR A 244 -5.48 23.42 -18.70
CA THR A 244 -6.44 24.48 -18.35
C THR A 244 -7.90 24.05 -18.46
N VAL A 245 -8.22 23.06 -19.28
CA VAL A 245 -9.61 22.63 -19.53
C VAL A 245 -9.87 21.25 -18.94
N VAL A 246 -9.09 20.25 -19.38
CA VAL A 246 -9.38 18.84 -19.11
C VAL A 246 -8.98 18.43 -17.69
N LEU A 247 -7.72 18.66 -17.30
CA LEU A 247 -7.19 18.19 -16.01
C LEU A 247 -7.97 18.74 -14.81
N PRO A 248 -8.35 20.04 -14.74
CA PRO A 248 -9.15 20.56 -13.63
C PRO A 248 -10.51 19.85 -13.46
N GLN A 249 -11.11 19.41 -14.57
CA GLN A 249 -12.37 18.66 -14.56
C GLN A 249 -12.13 17.17 -14.22
N ALA A 250 -11.11 16.57 -14.84
CA ALA A 250 -10.74 15.17 -14.63
C ALA A 250 -10.35 14.89 -13.17
N LEU A 251 -9.68 15.83 -12.49
CA LEU A 251 -9.28 15.68 -11.08
C LEU A 251 -10.46 15.32 -10.16
N ARG A 252 -11.68 15.79 -10.46
CA ARG A 252 -12.90 15.48 -9.70
C ARG A 252 -13.30 14.00 -9.75
N VAL A 253 -12.84 13.30 -10.78
CA VAL A 253 -13.07 11.87 -10.97
C VAL A 253 -11.84 11.06 -10.54
N ILE A 254 -10.63 11.58 -10.79
CA ILE A 254 -9.37 10.92 -10.44
C ILE A 254 -9.22 10.79 -8.93
N VAL A 255 -9.35 11.90 -8.18
CA VAL A 255 -9.05 11.94 -6.74
C VAL A 255 -9.88 10.92 -5.93
N PRO A 256 -11.21 10.83 -6.09
CA PRO A 256 -12.00 9.78 -5.43
C PRO A 256 -11.53 8.36 -5.77
N GLY A 257 -11.16 8.12 -7.04
CA GLY A 257 -10.69 6.82 -7.51
C GLY A 257 -9.33 6.39 -6.93
N LEU A 258 -8.50 7.33 -6.50
CA LEU A 258 -7.21 7.04 -5.87
C LEU A 258 -7.34 6.49 -4.44
N ASN A 259 -8.45 6.76 -3.74
CA ASN A 259 -8.62 6.39 -2.34
C ASN A 259 -8.43 4.87 -2.12
N SER A 260 -9.13 4.06 -2.91
CA SER A 260 -9.00 2.60 -2.85
C SER A 260 -7.61 2.11 -3.25
N GLN A 261 -6.91 2.80 -4.15
CA GLN A 261 -5.57 2.41 -4.58
C GLN A 261 -4.53 2.67 -3.49
N TYR A 262 -4.69 3.76 -2.73
CA TYR A 262 -3.77 4.10 -1.66
C TYR A 262 -3.93 3.18 -0.45
N ILE A 263 -5.18 2.87 -0.08
CA ILE A 263 -5.48 1.85 0.95
C ILE A 263 -4.96 0.47 0.50
N SER A 264 -5.15 0.12 -0.78
CA SER A 264 -4.64 -1.14 -1.33
C SER A 264 -3.12 -1.21 -1.26
N LEU A 265 -2.40 -0.14 -1.60
CA LEU A 265 -0.94 -0.10 -1.48
C LEU A 265 -0.49 -0.29 -0.04
N ALA A 266 -1.15 0.36 0.92
CA ALA A 266 -0.83 0.22 2.35
C ALA A 266 -1.00 -1.23 2.83
N LYS A 267 -2.09 -1.90 2.46
CA LYS A 267 -2.29 -3.32 2.79
C LYS A 267 -1.27 -4.22 2.10
N ASN A 268 -0.97 -3.93 0.85
CA ASN A 268 -0.03 -4.68 0.04
C ASN A 268 1.42 -4.55 0.50
N SER A 269 1.77 -3.51 1.27
CA SER A 269 3.13 -3.40 1.83
C SER A 269 3.46 -4.53 2.79
N ALA A 270 2.47 -5.19 3.40
CA ALA A 270 2.67 -6.36 4.25
C ALA A 270 3.24 -7.58 3.50
N LEU A 271 3.13 -7.60 2.16
CA LEU A 271 3.77 -8.64 1.33
C LEU A 271 5.30 -8.50 1.27
N ALA A 272 5.87 -7.46 1.90
CA ALA A 272 7.30 -7.25 2.08
C ALA A 272 8.05 -8.48 2.62
N VAL A 273 7.38 -9.26 3.48
CA VAL A 273 7.94 -10.50 4.03
C VAL A 273 8.40 -11.48 2.94
N ALA A 274 7.76 -11.48 1.77
CA ALA A 274 8.09 -12.37 0.67
C ALA A 274 9.46 -12.09 0.04
N VAL A 275 9.97 -10.86 0.20
CA VAL A 275 11.31 -10.45 -0.27
C VAL A 275 12.27 -10.23 0.90
N GLY A 276 11.90 -10.62 2.11
CA GLY A 276 12.74 -10.51 3.30
C GLY A 276 12.89 -9.09 3.86
N TYR A 277 12.05 -8.13 3.45
CA TYR A 277 12.09 -6.78 4.02
C TYR A 277 11.39 -6.77 5.38
N ALA A 278 12.08 -6.27 6.41
CA ALA A 278 11.63 -6.28 7.80
C ALA A 278 10.62 -5.16 8.10
N ASP A 279 9.42 -5.30 7.55
CA ASP A 279 8.28 -4.45 7.84
C ASP A 279 7.58 -4.87 9.15
N LEU A 280 6.48 -4.19 9.51
CA LEU A 280 5.69 -4.53 10.69
C LEU A 280 5.18 -5.97 10.65
N TYR A 281 4.73 -6.48 9.50
CA TYR A 281 4.26 -7.86 9.40
C TYR A 281 5.39 -8.86 9.67
N SER A 282 6.54 -8.70 9.00
CA SER A 282 7.71 -9.56 9.18
C SER A 282 8.24 -9.58 10.62
N VAL A 283 8.32 -8.41 11.25
CA VAL A 283 8.73 -8.30 12.66
C VAL A 283 7.70 -8.93 13.60
N SER A 284 6.41 -8.76 13.30
CA SER A 284 5.32 -9.36 14.09
C SER A 284 5.32 -10.88 13.98
N GLU A 285 5.58 -11.44 12.79
CA GLU A 285 5.72 -12.88 12.58
C GLU A 285 6.88 -13.47 13.40
N THR A 286 8.04 -12.82 13.37
CA THR A 286 9.20 -13.23 14.19
C THR A 286 8.89 -13.15 15.68
N THR A 287 8.25 -12.06 16.12
CA THR A 287 7.81 -11.87 17.51
C THR A 287 6.82 -12.95 17.95
N LEU A 288 5.86 -13.30 17.09
CA LEU A 288 4.88 -14.34 17.35
C LEU A 288 5.56 -15.70 17.52
N ASN A 289 6.49 -16.04 16.64
CA ASN A 289 7.21 -17.31 16.69
C ASN A 289 8.08 -17.47 17.93
N GLN A 290 8.66 -16.38 18.45
CA GLN A 290 9.49 -16.41 19.65
C GLN A 290 8.69 -16.36 20.95
N THR A 291 7.63 -15.55 21.01
CA THR A 291 6.88 -15.32 22.25
C THR A 291 5.70 -16.28 22.43
N GLY A 292 5.20 -16.86 21.33
CA GLY A 292 3.95 -17.62 21.31
C GLY A 292 2.69 -16.78 21.58
N ARG A 293 2.82 -15.44 21.65
CA ARG A 293 1.74 -14.50 22.00
C ARG A 293 0.94 -14.06 20.78
N ALA A 294 0.34 -15.04 20.11
CA ALA A 294 -0.34 -14.81 18.83
C ALA A 294 -1.45 -13.74 18.93
N LEU A 295 -2.30 -13.81 19.95
CA LEU A 295 -3.45 -12.91 20.07
C LEU A 295 -3.02 -11.44 20.22
N GLU A 296 -2.11 -11.14 21.14
CA GLU A 296 -1.62 -9.78 21.40
C GLU A 296 -0.87 -9.22 20.20
N VAL A 297 0.01 -10.01 19.57
CA VAL A 297 0.78 -9.59 18.40
C VAL A 297 -0.17 -9.28 17.23
N PHE A 298 -1.15 -10.14 16.95
CA PHE A 298 -2.13 -9.88 15.89
C PHE A 298 -3.02 -8.67 16.20
N LEU A 299 -3.41 -8.45 17.46
CA LEU A 299 -4.15 -7.24 17.85
C LEU A 299 -3.35 -5.96 17.59
N LEU A 300 -2.05 -5.96 17.91
CA LEU A 300 -1.16 -4.82 17.62
C LEU A 300 -0.99 -4.62 16.11
N LEU A 301 -0.77 -5.70 15.37
CA LEU A 301 -0.62 -5.67 13.91
C LEU A 301 -1.88 -5.13 13.23
N LEU A 302 -3.06 -5.68 13.55
CA LEU A 302 -4.35 -5.25 13.00
C LEU A 302 -4.66 -3.80 13.40
N GLY A 303 -4.41 -3.43 14.66
CA GLY A 303 -4.62 -2.07 15.14
C GLY A 303 -3.74 -1.06 14.41
N ALA A 304 -2.47 -1.40 14.16
CA ALA A 304 -1.54 -0.55 13.43
C ALA A 304 -1.93 -0.38 11.95
N TYR A 305 -2.22 -1.46 11.24
CA TYR A 305 -2.66 -1.37 9.84
C TYR A 305 -4.02 -0.66 9.70
N LEU A 306 -4.95 -0.88 10.63
CA LEU A 306 -6.20 -0.12 10.68
C LEU A 306 -5.95 1.38 10.90
N LEU A 307 -5.04 1.74 11.80
CA LEU A 307 -4.69 3.14 12.05
C LEU A 307 -4.10 3.79 10.79
N ILE A 308 -3.18 3.09 10.11
CA ILE A 308 -2.59 3.55 8.84
C ILE A 308 -3.70 3.78 7.80
N ASP A 309 -4.59 2.80 7.61
CA ASP A 309 -5.69 2.89 6.64
C ASP A 309 -6.65 4.04 6.98
N LEU A 310 -6.97 4.25 8.27
CA LEU A 310 -7.81 5.36 8.73
C LEU A 310 -7.15 6.71 8.48
N VAL A 311 -5.85 6.84 8.74
CA VAL A 311 -5.09 8.06 8.45
C VAL A 311 -5.11 8.36 6.95
N ILE A 312 -4.83 7.36 6.10
CA ILE A 312 -4.89 7.53 4.64
C ILE A 312 -6.31 7.93 4.20
N SER A 313 -7.34 7.27 4.73
CA SER A 313 -8.74 7.56 4.41
C SER A 313 -9.13 8.99 4.81
N VAL A 314 -8.77 9.44 6.00
CA VAL A 314 -9.04 10.82 6.47
C VAL A 314 -8.34 11.84 5.58
N LEU A 315 -7.06 11.64 5.28
CA LEU A 315 -6.30 12.51 4.38
C LEU A 315 -6.94 12.57 2.99
N MET A 316 -7.29 11.42 2.41
CA MET A 316 -7.89 11.33 1.09
C MET A 316 -9.31 11.91 1.04
N ASN A 317 -10.09 11.77 2.11
CA ASN A 317 -11.39 12.44 2.23
C ASN A 317 -11.23 13.96 2.29
N GLY A 318 -10.21 14.46 2.99
CA GLY A 318 -9.86 15.88 3.00
C GLY A 318 -9.49 16.38 1.59
N VAL A 319 -8.63 15.67 0.88
CA VAL A 319 -8.26 16.01 -0.51
C VAL A 319 -9.48 15.95 -1.44
N ASN A 320 -10.36 14.97 -1.27
CA ASN A 320 -11.59 14.85 -2.06
C ASN A 320 -12.49 16.09 -1.90
N GLN A 321 -12.66 16.59 -0.68
CA GLN A 321 -13.44 17.80 -0.40
C GLN A 321 -12.84 19.06 -1.05
N LEU A 322 -11.52 19.14 -1.23
CA LEU A 322 -10.86 20.26 -1.90
C LEU A 322 -11.14 20.31 -3.41
N VAL A 323 -11.38 19.14 -4.03
CA VAL A 323 -11.56 19.04 -5.49
C VAL A 323 -13.03 19.10 -5.91
N GLN A 324 -13.96 18.71 -5.04
CA GLN A 324 -15.39 18.84 -5.31
C GLN A 324 -15.84 20.31 -5.20
N ILE A 325 -16.49 20.83 -6.24
CA ILE A 325 -17.20 22.12 -6.14
C ILE A 325 -18.46 21.87 -5.31
N ARG A 326 -18.68 22.67 -4.25
CA ARG A 326 -19.97 22.73 -3.57
C ARG A 326 -21.02 23.14 -4.60
N GLU A 327 -21.86 22.20 -5.01
CA GLU A 327 -23.09 22.52 -5.73
C GLU A 327 -23.87 23.52 -4.85
N ARG A 328 -24.10 24.71 -5.40
CA ARG A 328 -24.93 25.74 -4.78
C ARG A 328 -26.38 25.47 -5.09
#